data_AF-K5Z2Q9-F1
#
_entry.id   AF-K5Z2Q9-F1
#
_cell.length_a   1.000
_cell.length_b   1.000
_cell.length_c   1.000
_cell.angle_alpha   90.00
_cell.angle_beta   90.00
_cell.angle_gamma   90.00
#
_symmetry.space_group_name_H-M   'P 1'
#
loop_
_entity.id
_entity.type
_entity.pdbx_description
1 polymer ?
#
loop_
_entity_poly.entity_id
_entity_poly.type
_entity_poly.pdbx_seq_one_letter_code
_entity_poly.pdbx_strand_id
1 'polypeptide(L)'
;RESLKAGRLEEAAQQAAAAEAAYPGGSWTREQRLALAVREQNYSAALRLSQSPQARAALAVAASKQAQTPKLALDFAKQAVKADPGSPVALARLAVTLRSMGKERAARKTLQKGWQAAPHRLLAAAWLEPGATALEQAQDAARLAAANPGHVESELFLGQTALAAQLTGEAKRHAEAALKAGNEDGRAAAILAALENRPAPPVRPAWRCTSCRTQSESWYCACPSCGQIGSFVDNASGKAVIKL
;
A
#
# COMPACT_ATOMS: atom_id res chain seq x y z
N ARG A 1 -5.85 22.74 35.22
CA ARG A 1 -4.58 22.25 34.60
C ARG A 1 -4.72 22.03 33.09
N GLU A 2 -5.89 21.60 32.57
CA GLU A 2 -6.18 21.50 31.14
C GLU A 2 -6.35 22.85 30.42
N SER A 3 -7.00 23.83 31.06
CA SER A 3 -7.14 25.20 30.51
C SER A 3 -5.79 25.88 30.21
N LEU A 4 -4.77 25.63 31.05
CA LEU A 4 -3.39 26.11 30.82
C LEU A 4 -2.66 25.38 29.68
N LYS A 5 -3.09 24.17 29.30
CA LYS A 5 -2.58 23.48 28.10
C LYS A 5 -3.27 23.99 26.85
N ALA A 6 -4.58 24.23 26.90
CA ALA A 6 -5.35 24.81 25.80
C ALA A 6 -4.85 26.23 25.45
N GLY A 7 -4.66 27.10 26.44
CA GLY A 7 -4.15 28.47 26.20
C GLY A 7 -2.74 28.49 25.59
N ARG A 8 -1.85 27.58 26.01
CA ARG A 8 -0.50 27.45 25.42
C ARG A 8 -0.50 26.93 23.98
N LEU A 9 -1.53 26.18 23.59
CA LEU A 9 -1.69 25.70 22.21
C LEU A 9 -2.21 26.82 21.29
N GLU A 10 -3.10 27.68 21.79
CA GLU A 10 -3.55 28.88 21.06
C GLU A 10 -2.42 29.90 20.88
N GLU A 11 -1.64 30.17 21.93
CA GLU A 11 -0.46 31.04 21.84
C GLU A 11 0.58 30.51 20.85
N ALA A 12 0.85 29.20 20.88
CA ALA A 12 1.75 28.56 19.91
C ALA A 12 1.24 28.65 18.47
N ALA A 13 -0.09 28.53 18.26
CA ALA A 13 -0.69 28.69 16.94
C ALA A 13 -0.61 30.15 16.43
N GLN A 14 -0.84 31.13 17.31
CA GLN A 14 -0.71 32.55 16.97
C GLN A 14 0.74 32.94 16.65
N GLN A 15 1.70 32.42 17.41
CA GLN A 15 3.13 32.63 17.12
C GLN A 15 3.56 31.99 15.81
N ALA A 16 3.04 30.80 15.48
CA ALA A 16 3.29 30.17 14.18
C ALA A 16 2.70 30.98 13.02
N ALA A 17 1.49 31.52 13.18
CA ALA A 17 0.85 32.39 12.18
C ALA A 17 1.59 33.72 11.99
N ALA A 18 2.05 34.34 13.08
CA ALA A 18 2.86 35.56 13.03
C ALA A 18 4.24 35.30 12.39
N ALA A 19 4.86 34.16 12.68
CA ALA A 19 6.11 33.75 12.04
C ALA A 19 5.93 33.47 10.53
N GLU A 20 4.78 32.92 10.11
CA GLU A 20 4.44 32.75 8.69
C GLU A 20 4.23 34.09 7.97
N ALA A 21 3.61 35.06 8.64
CA ALA A 21 3.46 36.42 8.12
C ALA A 21 4.80 37.17 8.01
N ALA A 22 5.72 36.95 8.95
CA ALA A 22 7.03 37.59 8.98
C ALA A 22 8.04 36.97 7.99
N TYR A 23 8.00 35.65 7.78
CA TYR A 23 8.91 34.92 6.89
C TYR A 23 8.17 33.93 5.99
N PRO A 24 7.41 34.43 4.99
CA PRO A 24 6.71 33.57 4.06
C PRO A 24 7.69 32.69 3.28
N GLY A 25 7.64 31.38 3.51
CA GLY A 25 8.41 30.38 2.76
C GLY A 25 9.67 29.83 3.42
N GLY A 26 9.93 30.10 4.71
CA GLY A 26 11.00 29.44 5.46
C GLY A 26 10.81 27.91 5.53
N SER A 27 11.88 27.12 5.51
CA SER A 27 11.84 25.65 5.51
C SER A 27 11.07 25.06 6.72
N TRP A 28 11.20 25.68 7.89
CA TRP A 28 10.44 25.35 9.10
C TRP A 28 8.92 25.60 8.91
N THR A 29 8.52 26.68 8.25
CA THR A 29 7.10 26.98 7.97
C THR A 29 6.50 25.97 6.99
N ARG A 30 7.29 25.50 6.01
CA ARG A 30 6.87 24.49 5.05
C ARG A 30 6.55 23.15 5.71
N GLU A 31 7.38 22.71 6.64
CA GLU A 31 7.18 21.46 7.38
C GLU A 31 5.93 21.53 8.27
N GLN A 32 5.75 22.63 9.01
CA GLN A 32 4.54 22.84 9.82
C GLN A 32 3.27 22.87 8.97
N ARG A 33 3.30 23.58 7.83
CA ARG A 33 2.17 23.61 6.87
C ARG A 33 1.88 22.25 6.26
N LEU A 34 2.92 21.46 5.98
CA LEU A 34 2.77 20.10 5.48
C LEU A 34 2.09 19.21 6.53
N ALA A 35 2.56 19.26 7.77
CA ALA A 35 1.96 18.51 8.88
C ALA A 35 0.49 18.91 9.11
N LEU A 36 0.19 20.21 9.10
CA LEU A 36 -1.19 20.72 9.22
C LEU A 36 -2.07 20.24 8.07
N ALA A 37 -1.62 20.37 6.82
CA ALA A 37 -2.37 19.93 5.66
C ALA A 37 -2.66 18.42 5.67
N VAL A 38 -1.71 17.59 6.15
CA VAL A 38 -1.94 16.14 6.32
C VAL A 38 -2.96 15.87 7.43
N ARG A 39 -2.86 16.57 8.56
CA ARG A 39 -3.81 16.43 9.69
C ARG A 39 -5.23 16.79 9.28
N GLU A 40 -5.38 17.83 8.48
CA GLU A 40 -6.67 18.28 7.90
C GLU A 40 -7.09 17.45 6.69
N GLN A 41 -6.30 16.46 6.28
CA GLN A 41 -6.52 15.62 5.09
C GLN A 41 -6.58 16.41 3.78
N ASN A 42 -6.04 17.63 3.76
CA ASN A 42 -5.84 18.42 2.54
C ASN A 42 -4.61 17.92 1.78
N TYR A 43 -4.69 16.70 1.25
CA TYR A 43 -3.56 16.03 0.59
C TYR A 43 -3.12 16.73 -0.69
N SER A 44 -4.01 17.50 -1.34
CA SER A 44 -3.65 18.29 -2.52
C SER A 44 -2.70 19.46 -2.19
N ALA A 45 -2.92 20.11 -1.03
CA ALA A 45 -2.00 21.12 -0.51
C ALA A 45 -0.71 20.49 0.00
N ALA A 46 -0.81 19.39 0.77
CA ALA A 46 0.34 18.64 1.25
C ALA A 46 1.26 18.17 0.10
N LEU A 47 0.69 17.69 -1.01
CA LEU A 47 1.45 17.24 -2.17
C LEU A 47 2.31 18.34 -2.80
N ARG A 48 1.83 19.59 -2.82
CA ARG A 48 2.59 20.76 -3.30
C ARG A 48 3.76 21.11 -2.37
N LEU A 49 3.61 20.83 -1.08
CA LEU A 49 4.62 21.07 -0.06
C LEU A 49 5.62 19.91 0.07
N SER A 50 5.33 18.73 -0.47
CA SER A 50 6.22 17.57 -0.36
C SER A 50 7.30 17.52 -1.46
N GLN A 51 8.52 17.17 -1.07
CA GLN A 51 9.69 17.10 -1.95
C GLN A 51 10.12 15.66 -2.26
N SER A 52 10.06 14.72 -1.31
CA SER A 52 10.57 13.36 -1.55
C SER A 52 9.63 12.57 -2.47
N PRO A 53 10.17 11.75 -3.39
CA PRO A 53 9.37 10.91 -4.28
C PRO A 53 8.34 10.05 -3.53
N GLN A 54 8.73 9.42 -2.42
CA GLN A 54 7.89 8.53 -1.63
C GLN A 54 6.77 9.30 -0.91
N ALA A 55 7.08 10.46 -0.33
CA ALA A 55 6.04 11.27 0.33
C ALA A 55 5.07 11.86 -0.69
N ARG A 56 5.55 12.30 -1.85
CA ARG A 56 4.69 12.75 -2.95
C ARG A 56 3.79 11.62 -3.44
N ALA A 57 4.31 10.42 -3.64
CA ALA A 57 3.52 9.26 -4.03
C ALA A 57 2.44 8.93 -2.99
N ALA A 58 2.81 8.88 -1.70
CA ALA A 58 1.89 8.60 -0.61
C ALA A 58 0.75 9.64 -0.51
N LEU A 59 1.07 10.92 -0.59
CA LEU A 59 0.07 12.00 -0.55
C LEU A 59 -0.81 11.99 -1.80
N ALA A 60 -0.26 11.71 -2.98
CA ALA A 60 -1.03 11.59 -4.21
C ALA A 60 -1.98 10.39 -4.19
N VAL A 61 -1.60 9.26 -3.59
CA VAL A 61 -2.52 8.14 -3.33
C VAL A 61 -3.67 8.57 -2.42
N ALA A 62 -3.38 9.28 -1.33
CA ALA A 62 -4.40 9.75 -0.40
C ALA A 62 -5.35 10.76 -1.05
N ALA A 63 -4.82 11.71 -1.82
CA ALA A 63 -5.59 12.66 -2.62
C ALA A 63 -6.49 11.96 -3.66
N SER A 64 -5.97 10.91 -4.32
CA SER A 64 -6.75 10.11 -5.28
C SER A 64 -7.95 9.42 -4.63
N LYS A 65 -7.80 8.91 -3.39
CA LYS A 65 -8.89 8.27 -2.64
C LYS A 65 -10.01 9.25 -2.24
N GLN A 66 -9.67 10.51 -2.02
CA GLN A 66 -10.61 11.56 -1.58
C GLN A 66 -11.10 12.47 -2.71
N ALA A 67 -10.66 12.23 -3.94
CA ALA A 67 -11.02 13.05 -5.07
C ALA A 67 -12.53 12.98 -5.34
N GLN A 68 -13.15 14.14 -5.54
CA GLN A 68 -14.59 14.27 -5.75
C GLN A 68 -15.05 13.76 -7.12
N THR A 69 -14.15 13.69 -8.10
CA THR A 69 -14.47 13.24 -9.46
C THR A 69 -13.54 12.12 -9.91
N PRO A 70 -14.01 11.17 -10.73
CA PRO A 70 -13.16 10.10 -11.27
C PRO A 70 -11.94 10.61 -12.06
N LYS A 71 -12.09 11.74 -12.78
CA LYS A 71 -10.99 12.37 -13.51
C LYS A 71 -9.90 12.88 -12.58
N LEU A 72 -10.27 13.60 -11.53
CA LEU A 72 -9.33 14.10 -10.54
C LEU A 72 -8.65 12.95 -9.78
N ALA A 73 -9.41 11.90 -9.45
CA ALA A 73 -8.87 10.67 -8.85
C ALA A 73 -7.79 10.05 -9.74
N LEU A 74 -8.02 10.00 -11.06
CA LEU A 74 -7.08 9.44 -12.03
C LEU A 74 -5.83 10.30 -12.15
N ASP A 75 -5.97 11.62 -12.16
CA ASP A 75 -4.84 12.54 -12.25
C ASP A 75 -3.92 12.42 -11.03
N PHE A 76 -4.48 12.34 -9.82
CA PHE A 76 -3.70 12.07 -8.62
C PHE A 76 -3.06 10.67 -8.62
N ALA A 77 -3.77 9.63 -9.07
CA ALA A 77 -3.20 8.29 -9.16
C ALA A 77 -2.01 8.22 -10.13
N LYS A 78 -2.10 8.92 -11.27
CA LYS A 78 -0.98 9.06 -12.22
C LYS A 78 0.19 9.84 -11.60
N GLN A 79 -0.09 10.90 -10.85
CA GLN A 79 0.95 11.64 -10.13
C GLN A 79 1.65 10.75 -9.09
N ALA A 80 0.93 9.85 -8.42
CA ALA A 80 1.51 8.91 -7.48
C ALA A 80 2.52 7.97 -8.16
N VAL A 81 2.11 7.34 -9.27
CA VAL A 81 2.99 6.44 -10.05
C VAL A 81 4.15 7.21 -10.70
N LYS A 82 3.94 8.46 -11.13
CA LYS A 82 5.03 9.30 -11.65
C LYS A 82 6.06 9.63 -10.56
N ALA A 83 5.62 9.85 -9.33
CA ALA A 83 6.50 10.15 -8.21
C ALA A 83 7.27 8.91 -7.76
N ASP A 84 6.62 7.75 -7.68
CA ASP A 84 7.26 6.48 -7.33
C ASP A 84 6.70 5.34 -8.20
N PRO A 85 7.35 5.03 -9.34
CA PRO A 85 6.86 4.01 -10.28
C PRO A 85 6.86 2.59 -9.70
N GLY A 86 7.69 2.32 -8.69
CA GLY A 86 7.79 1.02 -8.03
C GLY A 86 6.82 0.84 -6.86
N SER A 87 6.10 1.89 -6.46
CA SER A 87 5.19 1.83 -5.32
C SER A 87 4.00 0.91 -5.59
N PRO A 88 3.85 -0.22 -4.87
CA PRO A 88 2.72 -1.12 -5.08
C PRO A 88 1.39 -0.45 -4.72
N VAL A 89 1.41 0.49 -3.77
CA VAL A 89 0.22 1.25 -3.37
C VAL A 89 -0.20 2.22 -4.47
N ALA A 90 0.75 2.91 -5.11
CA ALA A 90 0.44 3.83 -6.22
C ALA A 90 -0.10 3.08 -7.44
N LEU A 91 0.52 1.94 -7.79
CA LEU A 91 0.09 1.09 -8.90
C LEU A 91 -1.29 0.49 -8.65
N ALA A 92 -1.56 -0.04 -7.46
CA ALA A 92 -2.87 -0.55 -7.07
C ALA A 92 -3.94 0.56 -7.12
N ARG A 93 -3.62 1.76 -6.60
CA ARG A 93 -4.53 2.90 -6.66
C ARG A 93 -4.85 3.28 -8.11
N LEU A 94 -3.85 3.35 -8.99
CA LEU A 94 -4.07 3.64 -10.41
C LEU A 94 -4.97 2.59 -11.06
N ALA A 95 -4.73 1.31 -10.81
CA ALA A 95 -5.56 0.24 -11.34
C ALA A 95 -7.03 0.34 -10.89
N VAL A 96 -7.28 0.49 -9.59
CA VAL A 96 -8.66 0.62 -9.07
C VAL A 96 -9.37 1.86 -9.66
N THR A 97 -8.65 2.98 -9.82
CA THR A 97 -9.25 4.19 -10.43
C THR A 97 -9.53 4.00 -11.93
N LEU A 98 -8.69 3.26 -12.66
CA LEU A 98 -8.96 2.91 -14.05
C LEU A 98 -10.19 2.01 -14.17
N ARG A 99 -10.34 1.01 -13.28
CA ARG A 99 -11.50 0.13 -13.25
C ARG A 99 -12.81 0.88 -12.99
N SER A 100 -12.82 1.81 -12.03
CA SER A 100 -14.02 2.63 -11.75
C SER A 100 -14.43 3.54 -12.91
N MET A 101 -13.56 3.71 -13.91
CA MET A 101 -13.83 4.43 -15.16
C MET A 101 -14.07 3.49 -16.36
N GLY A 102 -14.27 2.19 -16.13
CA GLY A 102 -14.49 1.19 -17.19
C GLY A 102 -13.24 0.81 -17.98
N LYS A 103 -12.03 1.20 -17.52
CA LYS A 103 -10.76 0.98 -18.25
C LYS A 103 -10.04 -0.29 -17.78
N GLU A 104 -10.73 -1.44 -17.80
CA GLU A 104 -10.23 -2.71 -17.26
C GLU A 104 -8.91 -3.15 -17.90
N ARG A 105 -8.82 -3.09 -19.24
CA ARG A 105 -7.60 -3.47 -19.97
C ARG A 105 -6.38 -2.65 -19.52
N ALA A 106 -6.56 -1.36 -19.25
CA ALA A 106 -5.49 -0.49 -18.77
C ALA A 106 -5.12 -0.83 -17.31
N ALA A 107 -6.12 -1.09 -16.46
CA ALA A 107 -5.89 -1.51 -15.07
C ALA A 107 -5.08 -2.80 -15.00
N ARG A 108 -5.47 -3.85 -15.73
CA ARG A 108 -4.74 -5.12 -15.80
C ARG A 108 -3.31 -4.92 -16.31
N LYS A 109 -3.11 -4.11 -17.36
CA LYS A 109 -1.76 -3.80 -17.87
C LYS A 109 -0.89 -3.12 -16.81
N THR A 110 -1.44 -2.19 -16.03
CA THR A 110 -0.72 -1.53 -14.93
C THR A 110 -0.31 -2.53 -13.85
N LEU A 111 -1.24 -3.39 -13.41
CA LEU A 111 -0.96 -4.40 -12.38
C LEU A 111 0.06 -5.43 -12.84
N GLN A 112 -0.07 -5.94 -14.06
CA GLN A 112 0.85 -6.93 -14.61
C GLN A 112 2.27 -6.38 -14.72
N LYS A 113 2.45 -5.13 -15.18
CA LYS A 113 3.77 -4.47 -15.20
C LYS A 113 4.36 -4.30 -13.80
N GLY A 114 3.54 -3.86 -12.85
CA GLY A 114 3.94 -3.76 -11.44
C GLY A 114 4.39 -5.10 -10.89
N TRP A 115 3.60 -6.15 -11.15
CA TRP A 115 3.89 -7.51 -10.72
C TRP A 115 5.17 -8.06 -11.34
N GLN A 116 5.41 -7.82 -12.63
CA GLN A 116 6.65 -8.21 -13.31
C GLN A 116 7.89 -7.62 -12.64
N ALA A 117 7.83 -6.35 -12.24
CA ALA A 117 8.95 -5.66 -11.61
C ALA A 117 9.14 -6.05 -10.14
N ALA A 118 8.05 -6.11 -9.37
CA ALA A 118 8.06 -6.45 -7.96
C ALA A 118 6.69 -7.02 -7.55
N PRO A 119 6.52 -8.36 -7.52
CA PRO A 119 5.31 -8.98 -7.00
C PRO A 119 5.00 -8.50 -5.59
N HIS A 120 3.74 -8.17 -5.32
CA HIS A 120 3.33 -7.63 -4.02
C HIS A 120 1.86 -7.94 -3.75
N ARG A 121 1.54 -8.35 -2.51
CA ARG A 121 0.18 -8.63 -2.00
C ARG A 121 -0.92 -7.64 -2.42
N LEU A 122 -0.64 -6.32 -2.42
CA LEU A 122 -1.63 -5.33 -2.88
C LEU A 122 -1.95 -5.42 -4.37
N LEU A 123 -0.96 -5.76 -5.20
CA LEU A 123 -1.18 -5.93 -6.64
C LEU A 123 -2.00 -7.19 -6.90
N ALA A 124 -1.74 -8.27 -6.16
CA ALA A 124 -2.56 -9.49 -6.18
C ALA A 124 -4.01 -9.19 -5.80
N ALA A 125 -4.22 -8.49 -4.68
CA ALA A 125 -5.56 -8.11 -4.23
C ALA A 125 -6.29 -7.22 -5.25
N ALA A 126 -5.59 -6.26 -5.87
CA ALA A 126 -6.15 -5.39 -6.90
C ALA A 126 -6.37 -6.09 -8.24
N TRP A 127 -5.76 -7.25 -8.49
CA TRP A 127 -5.91 -8.02 -9.73
C TRP A 127 -7.25 -8.74 -9.78
N LEU A 128 -7.69 -9.30 -8.65
CA LEU A 128 -8.95 -10.04 -8.57
C LEU A 128 -10.13 -9.14 -8.94
N GLU A 129 -11.05 -9.69 -9.72
CA GLU A 129 -12.29 -9.01 -10.11
C GLU A 129 -13.36 -9.18 -9.03
N PRO A 130 -14.04 -8.11 -8.62
CA PRO A 130 -15.21 -8.22 -7.76
C PRO A 130 -16.30 -9.03 -8.45
N GLY A 131 -16.86 -10.03 -7.75
CA GLY A 131 -17.97 -10.86 -8.25
C GLY A 131 -17.56 -12.15 -8.98
N ALA A 132 -16.27 -12.34 -9.28
CA ALA A 132 -15.78 -13.62 -9.80
C ALA A 132 -15.88 -14.74 -8.74
N THR A 133 -16.19 -15.95 -9.19
CA THR A 133 -16.18 -17.16 -8.35
C THR A 133 -14.77 -17.49 -7.86
N ALA A 134 -14.66 -18.28 -6.80
CA ALA A 134 -13.35 -18.68 -6.27
C ALA A 134 -12.49 -19.42 -7.30
N LEU A 135 -13.11 -20.24 -8.16
CA LEU A 135 -12.41 -20.95 -9.23
C LEU A 135 -11.91 -20.00 -10.32
N GLU A 136 -12.72 -19.04 -10.76
CA GLU A 136 -12.29 -18.00 -11.70
C GLU A 136 -11.16 -17.15 -11.12
N GLN A 137 -11.24 -16.79 -9.84
CA GLN A 137 -10.16 -16.08 -9.14
C GLN A 137 -8.85 -16.88 -9.12
N ALA A 138 -8.91 -18.20 -8.90
CA ALA A 138 -7.73 -19.06 -8.94
C ALA A 138 -7.12 -19.13 -10.36
N GLN A 139 -7.95 -19.18 -11.40
CA GLN A 139 -7.49 -19.12 -12.79
C GLN A 139 -6.87 -17.76 -13.13
N ASP A 140 -7.48 -16.66 -12.68
CA ASP A 140 -6.96 -15.30 -12.84
C ASP A 140 -5.63 -15.11 -12.11
N ALA A 141 -5.51 -15.68 -10.91
CA ALA A 141 -4.28 -15.66 -10.14
C ALA A 141 -3.14 -16.39 -10.85
N ALA A 142 -3.42 -17.57 -11.44
CA ALA A 142 -2.48 -18.31 -12.28
C ALA A 142 -1.92 -17.45 -13.43
N ARG A 143 -2.77 -16.65 -14.09
CA ARG A 143 -2.32 -15.76 -15.17
C ARG A 143 -1.37 -14.66 -14.72
N LEU A 144 -1.60 -14.06 -13.55
CA LEU A 144 -0.69 -13.04 -13.02
C LEU A 144 0.61 -13.67 -12.49
N ALA A 145 0.50 -14.76 -11.74
CA ALA A 145 1.63 -15.46 -11.14
C ALA A 145 2.61 -16.02 -12.19
N ALA A 146 2.11 -16.40 -13.38
CA ALA A 146 2.95 -16.85 -14.49
C ALA A 146 3.98 -15.80 -14.96
N ALA A 147 3.79 -14.51 -14.63
CA ALA A 147 4.77 -13.47 -14.92
C ALA A 147 5.98 -13.49 -13.95
N ASN A 148 5.88 -14.16 -12.80
CA ASN A 148 6.96 -14.34 -11.83
C ASN A 148 6.84 -15.71 -11.12
N PRO A 149 7.07 -16.83 -11.83
CA PRO A 149 6.90 -18.17 -11.27
C PRO A 149 7.93 -18.45 -10.16
N GLY A 150 7.50 -19.11 -9.07
CA GLY A 150 8.37 -19.45 -7.93
C GLY A 150 8.68 -18.29 -6.98
N HIS A 151 8.25 -17.06 -7.29
CA HIS A 151 8.38 -15.94 -6.36
C HIS A 151 7.44 -16.14 -5.16
N VAL A 152 7.90 -15.81 -3.94
CA VAL A 152 7.12 -16.01 -2.71
C VAL A 152 5.71 -15.42 -2.78
N GLU A 153 5.54 -14.19 -3.26
CA GLU A 153 4.20 -13.58 -3.44
C GLU A 153 3.36 -14.27 -4.52
N SER A 154 3.97 -14.85 -5.55
CA SER A 154 3.24 -15.65 -6.56
C SER A 154 2.73 -16.94 -5.94
N GLU A 155 3.57 -17.66 -5.22
CA GLU A 155 3.19 -18.89 -4.52
C GLU A 155 2.11 -18.62 -3.45
N LEU A 156 2.23 -17.53 -2.68
CA LEU A 156 1.20 -17.13 -1.72
C LEU A 156 -0.12 -16.77 -2.41
N PHE A 157 -0.09 -16.05 -3.54
CA PHE A 157 -1.30 -15.67 -4.25
C PHE A 157 -2.02 -16.91 -4.83
N LEU A 158 -1.27 -17.84 -5.41
CA LEU A 158 -1.80 -19.11 -5.90
C LEU A 158 -2.36 -19.97 -4.76
N GLY A 159 -1.64 -20.10 -3.65
CA GLY A 159 -2.08 -20.87 -2.49
C GLY A 159 -3.37 -20.31 -1.87
N GLN A 160 -3.48 -18.98 -1.73
CA GLN A 160 -4.67 -18.33 -1.16
C GLN A 160 -5.89 -18.51 -2.04
N THR A 161 -5.76 -18.30 -3.35
CA THR A 161 -6.88 -18.45 -4.29
C THR A 161 -7.27 -19.92 -4.49
N ALA A 162 -6.30 -20.85 -4.50
CA ALA A 162 -6.58 -22.28 -4.53
C ALA A 162 -7.31 -22.76 -3.26
N LEU A 163 -6.94 -22.26 -2.09
CA LEU A 163 -7.64 -22.55 -0.83
C LEU A 163 -9.09 -22.07 -0.90
N ALA A 164 -9.33 -20.84 -1.36
CA ALA A 164 -10.68 -20.30 -1.53
C ALA A 164 -11.50 -21.11 -2.53
N ALA A 165 -10.87 -21.65 -3.58
CA ALA A 165 -11.49 -22.52 -4.58
C ALA A 165 -11.61 -23.99 -4.15
N GLN A 166 -11.27 -24.33 -2.90
CA GLN A 166 -11.27 -25.70 -2.36
C GLN A 166 -10.36 -26.68 -3.13
N LEU A 167 -9.36 -26.17 -3.84
CA LEU A 167 -8.34 -26.96 -4.53
C LEU A 167 -7.22 -27.32 -3.53
N THR A 168 -7.54 -28.20 -2.59
CA THR A 168 -6.71 -28.47 -1.40
C THR A 168 -5.28 -28.93 -1.73
N GLY A 169 -5.12 -29.79 -2.73
CA GLY A 169 -3.79 -30.24 -3.20
C GLY A 169 -2.93 -29.10 -3.74
N GLU A 170 -3.52 -28.22 -4.54
CA GLU A 170 -2.84 -27.04 -5.11
C GLU A 170 -2.54 -26.00 -4.04
N ALA A 171 -3.48 -25.75 -3.12
CA ALA A 171 -3.29 -24.85 -1.99
C ALA A 171 -2.10 -25.29 -1.12
N LYS A 172 -2.01 -26.59 -0.80
CA LYS A 172 -0.90 -27.17 -0.06
C LYS A 172 0.43 -27.02 -0.81
N ARG A 173 0.46 -27.42 -2.09
CA ARG A 173 1.64 -27.37 -2.95
C ARG A 173 2.23 -25.96 -3.00
N HIS A 174 1.38 -24.95 -3.21
CA HIS A 174 1.80 -23.55 -3.28
C HIS A 174 2.19 -22.96 -1.93
N ALA A 175 1.51 -23.32 -0.83
CA ALA A 175 1.93 -22.89 0.50
C ALA A 175 3.32 -23.46 0.88
N GLU A 176 3.58 -24.74 0.61
CA GLU A 176 4.90 -25.34 0.80
C GLU A 176 5.98 -24.70 -0.08
N ALA A 177 5.65 -24.36 -1.34
CA ALA A 177 6.55 -23.64 -2.23
C ALA A 177 6.86 -22.22 -1.71
N ALA A 178 5.87 -21.51 -1.16
CA ALA A 178 6.07 -20.21 -0.53
C ALA A 178 7.00 -20.30 0.69
N LEU A 179 6.85 -21.33 1.53
CA LEU A 179 7.78 -21.58 2.65
C LEU A 179 9.21 -21.82 2.15
N LYS A 180 9.38 -22.66 1.11
CA LYS A 180 10.70 -22.90 0.47
C LYS A 180 11.29 -21.64 -0.15
N ALA A 181 10.45 -20.74 -0.66
CA ALA A 181 10.83 -19.44 -1.20
C ALA A 181 11.10 -18.36 -0.12
N GLY A 182 11.07 -18.74 1.17
CA GLY A 182 11.42 -17.85 2.28
C GLY A 182 10.25 -17.05 2.85
N ASN A 183 9.01 -17.56 2.82
CA ASN A 183 7.90 -16.89 3.50
C ASN A 183 8.08 -16.89 5.03
N GLU A 184 8.28 -15.70 5.62
CA GLU A 184 8.47 -15.52 7.07
C GLU A 184 7.31 -14.77 7.77
N ASP A 185 6.32 -14.32 7.01
CA ASP A 185 5.20 -13.52 7.56
C ASP A 185 4.02 -14.36 8.05
N GLY A 186 4.11 -15.68 7.98
CA GLY A 186 3.09 -16.61 8.47
C GLY A 186 1.93 -16.88 7.51
N ARG A 187 1.83 -16.20 6.36
CA ARG A 187 0.74 -16.42 5.40
C ARG A 187 0.72 -17.84 4.84
N ALA A 188 1.88 -18.42 4.52
CA ALA A 188 1.93 -19.80 4.02
C ALA A 188 1.52 -20.80 5.11
N ALA A 189 1.98 -20.59 6.35
CA ALA A 189 1.60 -21.43 7.49
C ALA A 189 0.09 -21.33 7.81
N ALA A 190 -0.53 -20.16 7.62
CA ALA A 190 -1.97 -19.99 7.76
C ALA A 190 -2.77 -20.78 6.72
N ILE A 191 -2.30 -20.86 5.48
CA ILE A 191 -2.93 -21.70 4.45
C ILE A 191 -2.88 -23.18 4.85
N LEU A 192 -1.72 -23.66 5.30
CA LEU A 192 -1.56 -25.06 5.74
C LEU A 192 -2.43 -25.39 6.96
N ALA A 193 -2.47 -24.49 7.96
CA ALA A 193 -3.33 -24.66 9.13
C ALA A 193 -4.82 -24.74 8.73
N ALA A 194 -5.27 -23.92 7.79
CA ALA A 194 -6.65 -23.96 7.30
C ALA A 194 -7.00 -25.30 6.62
N LEU A 195 -6.09 -25.86 5.81
CA LEU A 195 -6.29 -27.17 5.16
C LEU A 195 -6.41 -28.32 6.17
N GLU A 196 -5.78 -28.18 7.32
CA GLU A 196 -5.78 -29.18 8.40
C GLU A 196 -6.85 -28.90 9.47
N ASN A 197 -7.72 -27.90 9.26
CA ASN A 197 -8.71 -27.43 10.23
C ASN A 197 -8.11 -27.06 11.60
N ARG A 198 -6.90 -26.48 11.59
CA ARG A 198 -6.21 -25.98 12.78
C ARG A 198 -6.32 -24.45 12.89
N PRO A 199 -6.21 -23.88 14.11
CA PRO A 199 -6.13 -22.43 14.28
C PRO A 199 -4.98 -21.84 13.47
N ALA A 200 -5.26 -20.75 12.74
CA ALA A 200 -4.24 -20.08 11.96
C ALA A 200 -3.17 -19.46 12.89
N PRO A 201 -1.87 -19.66 12.61
CA PRO A 201 -0.80 -18.95 13.31
C PRO A 201 -0.91 -17.44 13.05
N PRO A 202 -0.33 -16.60 13.93
CA PRO A 202 -0.34 -15.16 13.75
C PRO A 202 0.39 -14.78 12.47
N VAL A 203 -0.28 -14.01 11.61
CA VAL A 203 0.30 -13.41 10.40
C VAL A 203 0.90 -12.06 10.76
N ARG A 204 2.13 -11.80 10.31
CA ARG A 204 2.81 -10.52 10.56
C ARG A 204 2.05 -9.38 9.88
N PRO A 205 1.92 -8.20 10.52
CA PRO A 205 1.31 -7.05 9.87
C PRO A 205 2.02 -6.70 8.57
N ALA A 206 1.24 -6.21 7.63
CA ALA A 206 1.60 -5.91 6.25
C ALA A 206 2.69 -4.86 6.05
N TRP A 207 2.63 -3.83 6.88
CA TRP A 207 3.33 -2.58 6.65
C TRP A 207 4.20 -2.27 7.84
N ARG A 208 5.36 -1.67 7.57
CA ARG A 208 6.26 -1.18 8.59
C ARG A 208 6.74 0.22 8.23
N CYS A 209 6.70 1.12 9.19
CA CYS A 209 7.31 2.43 9.06
C CYS A 209 8.85 2.30 9.07
N THR A 210 9.52 2.86 8.08
CA THR A 210 10.99 2.88 8.01
C THR A 210 11.64 3.80 9.05
N SER A 211 10.88 4.79 9.57
CA SER A 211 11.37 5.76 10.55
C SER A 211 11.25 5.26 12.00
N CYS A 212 10.05 4.86 12.44
CA CYS A 212 9.81 4.46 13.83
C CYS A 212 9.54 2.96 14.02
N ARG A 213 9.59 2.15 12.95
CA ARG A 213 9.38 0.69 12.98
C ARG A 213 7.98 0.22 13.40
N THR A 214 7.04 1.14 13.64
CA THR A 214 5.63 0.81 13.88
C THR A 214 5.09 -0.07 12.75
N GLN A 215 4.43 -1.16 13.12
CA GLN A 215 3.82 -2.12 12.19
C GLN A 215 2.32 -1.91 12.12
N SER A 216 1.72 -2.20 10.96
CA SER A 216 0.29 -2.02 10.72
C SER A 216 -0.23 -3.00 9.67
N GLU A 217 -1.48 -3.41 9.79
CA GLU A 217 -2.18 -4.19 8.76
C GLU A 217 -2.58 -3.31 7.57
N SER A 218 -2.97 -2.07 7.84
CA SER A 218 -3.39 -1.09 6.85
C SER A 218 -2.26 -0.15 6.45
N TRP A 219 -2.27 0.27 5.19
CA TRP A 219 -1.34 1.28 4.69
C TRP A 219 -1.85 2.69 5.01
N TYR A 220 -0.94 3.57 5.42
CA TYR A 220 -1.21 5.00 5.63
C TYR A 220 -0.23 5.87 4.86
N CYS A 221 -0.67 7.04 4.41
CA CYS A 221 0.21 7.99 3.72
C CYS A 221 1.23 8.65 4.67
N ALA A 222 0.89 8.76 5.95
CA ALA A 222 1.74 9.21 7.03
C ALA A 222 1.70 8.20 8.18
N CYS A 223 2.82 8.01 8.87
CA CYS A 223 2.87 7.09 10.00
C CYS A 223 1.93 7.57 11.12
N PRO A 224 0.97 6.76 11.62
CA PRO A 224 0.09 7.16 12.71
C PRO A 224 0.83 7.32 14.05
N SER A 225 2.03 6.74 14.17
CA SER A 225 2.85 6.83 15.38
C SER A 225 3.80 8.02 15.36
N CYS A 226 4.62 8.18 14.30
CA CYS A 226 5.63 9.25 14.23
C CYS A 226 5.32 10.37 13.23
N GLY A 227 4.22 10.31 12.49
CA GLY A 227 3.85 11.33 11.50
C GLY A 227 4.64 11.31 10.18
N GLN A 228 5.71 10.52 10.07
CA GLN A 228 6.57 10.52 8.88
C GLN A 228 5.79 10.12 7.61
N ILE A 229 5.76 11.01 6.63
CA ILE A 229 5.03 10.84 5.37
C ILE A 229 5.83 9.96 4.40
N GLY A 230 5.16 9.02 3.72
CA GLY A 230 5.79 8.14 2.73
C GLY A 230 6.77 7.13 3.32
N SER A 231 6.66 6.83 4.62
CA SER A 231 7.58 5.94 5.33
C SER A 231 7.11 4.49 5.43
N PHE A 232 5.86 4.18 5.08
CA PHE A 232 5.34 2.81 5.13
C PHE A 232 5.77 2.01 3.90
N VAL A 233 6.54 0.96 4.16
CA VAL A 233 6.99 -0.02 3.17
C VAL A 233 6.45 -1.40 3.53
N ASP A 234 6.52 -2.31 2.58
CA ASP A 234 6.16 -3.71 2.81
C ASP A 234 6.99 -4.30 3.96
N ASN A 235 6.31 -4.99 4.86
CA ASN A 235 6.92 -5.66 6.00
C ASN A 235 7.26 -7.13 5.69
N ALA A 236 6.88 -7.62 4.51
CA ALA A 236 7.24 -8.95 4.04
C ALA A 236 8.73 -9.02 3.71
N SER A 237 9.40 -9.96 4.36
CA SER A 237 10.80 -10.30 4.15
C SER A 237 10.82 -11.57 3.33
N GLY A 238 10.85 -11.43 2.02
CA GLY A 238 11.21 -12.49 1.09
C GLY A 238 12.11 -11.86 0.07
N LYS A 239 13.43 -12.06 0.18
CA LYS A 239 14.33 -11.71 -0.92
C LYS A 239 13.87 -12.55 -2.11
N ALA A 240 13.65 -11.93 -3.26
CA ALA A 240 13.67 -12.68 -4.50
C ALA A 240 14.94 -13.54 -4.49
N VAL A 241 14.78 -14.86 -4.59
CA VAL A 241 15.91 -15.72 -4.94
C VAL A 241 16.27 -15.29 -6.35
N ILE A 242 17.23 -14.36 -6.47
CA ILE A 242 17.85 -14.04 -7.74
C ILE A 242 18.49 -15.36 -8.16
N LYS A 243 17.87 -16.07 -9.11
CA LYS A 243 18.59 -17.09 -9.87
C LYS A 243 19.65 -16.32 -10.64
N LEU A 244 20.88 -16.38 -10.14
CA LEU A 244 22.08 -16.11 -10.93
C LEU A 244 22.15 -17.14 -12.07
#